data_AF-A0AAE1FL02-F1
#
_entry.id   AF-A0AAE1FL02-F1
#
_cell.length_a   1.000
_cell.length_b   1.000
_cell.length_c   1.000
_cell.angle_alpha   90.00
_cell.angle_beta   90.00
_cell.angle_gamma   90.00
#
_symmetry.space_group_name_H-M   'P 1'
#
loop_
_entity.id
_entity.type
_entity.pdbx_description
1 polymer ?
#
loop_
_entity_poly.entity_id
_entity_poly.type
_entity_poly.pdbx_seq_one_letter_code
_entity_poly.pdbx_strand_id
1 'polypeptide(L)'
;MILKDPPPLPHWQSIFYPFTGIVWAAVGGIVILVTLAYYFVNIRGLRLSMILSFLDVLKGLLSQSVSQEPLVWVSRGLLGLWLLATWVLRVSYTSNLMAFLTVPALQAPLDTLEQLAEYDQRLCMLDYGAFVPEALATSTNPILARLGAKLDLVPIIATLPHEGMEGCVELVMAGTHAHLEVYSYVRSLYHDLGHSGQVYPLKEQLYPGNQAFYFTKHTPWKYKFDIGMLRLVDSGLIWHWYSDIMQEASHSNKDKSRLPVLSLSHLQGSFLLLAVGGGLASIALLVERLLHPNTTSP
;
A
#
# COMPACT_ATOMS: atom_id res chain seq x y z
N MET A 1 -7.29 -9.29 -16.21
CA MET A 1 -8.22 -8.34 -15.57
C MET A 1 -7.43 -7.09 -15.19
N ILE A 2 -8.06 -5.92 -15.23
CA ILE A 2 -7.47 -4.66 -14.77
C ILE A 2 -8.30 -4.09 -13.64
N LEU A 3 -7.62 -3.65 -12.58
CA LEU A 3 -8.20 -3.00 -11.40
C LEU A 3 -7.62 -1.60 -11.25
N LYS A 4 -8.36 -0.72 -10.57
CA LYS A 4 -7.84 0.58 -10.15
C LYS A 4 -6.77 0.41 -9.09
N ASP A 5 -5.70 1.19 -9.20
CA ASP A 5 -4.64 1.25 -8.19
C ASP A 5 -5.25 1.51 -6.81
N PRO A 6 -4.83 0.74 -5.79
CA PRO A 6 -5.36 0.93 -4.45
C PRO A 6 -5.04 2.36 -3.98
N PRO A 7 -5.94 2.98 -3.19
CA PRO A 7 -5.65 4.29 -2.65
C PRO A 7 -4.38 4.24 -1.79
N PRO A 8 -3.58 5.33 -1.78
CA PRO A 8 -2.45 5.42 -0.88
C PRO A 8 -2.93 5.32 0.57
N LEU A 9 -2.09 4.75 1.43
CA LEU A 9 -2.44 4.61 2.85
C LEU A 9 -2.68 5.98 3.51
N PRO A 10 -3.56 6.06 4.52
CA PRO A 10 -3.86 7.31 5.21
C PRO A 10 -2.58 7.94 5.77
N HIS A 11 -2.31 9.18 5.40
CA HIS A 11 -1.05 9.84 5.75
C HIS A 11 -0.81 9.99 7.25
N TRP A 12 -1.85 10.01 8.09
CA TRP A 12 -1.69 10.07 9.54
C TRP A 12 -1.07 8.80 10.15
N GLN A 13 -1.22 7.65 9.49
CA GLN A 13 -0.61 6.38 9.92
C GLN A 13 0.88 6.28 9.56
N SER A 14 1.39 7.19 8.71
CA SER A 14 2.79 7.24 8.24
C SER A 14 3.84 7.10 9.34
N ILE A 15 3.54 7.59 10.55
CA ILE A 15 4.44 7.60 11.71
C ILE A 15 4.67 6.22 12.30
N PHE A 16 3.69 5.32 12.19
CA PHE A 16 3.78 4.00 12.80
C PHE A 16 4.39 2.94 11.87
N TYR A 17 4.40 3.18 10.55
CA TYR A 17 4.93 2.25 9.54
C TYR A 17 6.45 1.99 9.53
N PRO A 18 7.34 2.93 9.93
CA PRO A 18 8.79 2.71 9.85
C PRO A 18 9.28 1.47 10.58
N PHE A 19 8.54 1.03 11.61
CA PHE A 19 8.80 -0.16 12.40
C PHE A 19 7.58 -1.08 12.42
N THR A 20 7.84 -2.39 12.40
CA THR A 20 6.78 -3.39 12.58
C THR A 20 6.28 -3.38 14.02
N GLY A 21 5.08 -3.89 14.26
CA GLY A 21 4.50 -3.96 15.62
C GLY A 21 5.40 -4.70 16.62
N ILE A 22 6.15 -5.71 16.17
CA ILE A 22 7.11 -6.46 16.98
C ILE A 22 8.27 -5.56 17.42
N VAL A 23 8.79 -4.72 16.53
CA VAL A 23 9.87 -3.78 16.84
C VAL A 23 9.37 -2.71 17.82
N TRP A 24 8.16 -2.19 17.63
CA TRP A 24 7.55 -1.27 18.59
C TRP A 24 7.41 -1.89 20.00
N ALA A 25 6.95 -3.15 20.07
CA ALA A 25 6.88 -3.87 21.34
C ALA A 25 8.26 -4.08 21.97
N ALA A 26 9.27 -4.40 21.17
CA ALA A 26 10.65 -4.54 21.64
C ALA A 26 11.24 -3.21 22.15
N VAL A 27 10.96 -2.09 21.48
CA VAL A 27 11.36 -0.74 21.95
C VAL A 27 10.66 -0.40 23.27
N GLY A 28 9.38 -0.70 23.41
CA GLY A 28 8.67 -0.55 24.69
C GLY A 28 9.30 -1.42 25.79
N GLY A 29 9.60 -2.67 25.48
CA GLY A 29 10.24 -3.61 26.41
C GLY A 29 11.63 -3.17 26.86
N ILE A 30 12.47 -2.68 25.95
CA ILE A 30 13.82 -2.22 26.31
C ILE A 30 13.78 -0.94 27.13
N VAL A 31 12.84 -0.03 26.88
CA VAL A 31 12.65 1.18 27.71
C VAL A 31 12.29 0.79 29.15
N ILE A 32 11.38 -0.16 29.34
CA ILE A 32 11.00 -0.65 30.67
C ILE A 32 12.20 -1.33 31.35
N LEU A 33 12.91 -2.20 30.64
CA LEU A 33 14.07 -2.91 31.17
C LEU A 33 15.18 -1.94 31.60
N VAL A 34 15.52 -0.95 30.76
CA VAL A 34 16.54 0.06 31.06
C VAL A 34 16.09 0.97 32.20
N THR A 35 14.80 1.31 32.29
CA THR A 35 14.24 2.06 33.42
C THR A 35 14.40 1.32 34.73
N LEU A 36 14.07 0.03 34.76
CA LEU A 36 14.25 -0.81 35.95
C LEU A 36 15.72 -0.94 36.32
N ALA A 37 16.60 -1.22 35.35
CA ALA A 37 18.03 -1.31 35.58
C ALA A 37 18.60 0.00 36.14
N TYR A 38 18.22 1.14 35.56
CA TYR A 38 18.64 2.46 36.01
C TYR A 38 18.12 2.78 37.42
N TYR A 39 16.87 2.42 37.73
CA TYR A 39 16.28 2.58 39.06
C TYR A 39 17.03 1.73 40.10
N PHE A 40 17.25 0.43 39.84
CA PHE A 40 17.92 -0.46 40.79
C PHE A 40 19.37 -0.09 41.05
N VAL A 41 20.11 0.37 40.02
CA VAL A 41 21.50 0.81 40.19
C VAL A 41 21.58 2.10 41.03
N ASN A 42 20.61 2.99 40.89
CA ASN A 42 20.61 4.27 41.61
C ASN A 42 19.84 4.25 42.93
N ILE A 43 19.13 3.18 43.29
CA ILE A 43 18.32 3.09 44.53
C ILE A 43 19.12 3.39 45.80
N ARG A 44 20.43 3.11 45.78
CA ARG A 44 21.35 3.36 46.90
C ARG A 44 22.09 4.70 46.82
N GLY A 45 22.13 5.33 45.64
CA GLY A 45 22.98 6.50 45.36
C GLY A 45 22.22 7.83 45.15
N LEU A 46 21.08 7.80 44.47
CA LEU A 46 20.19 8.96 44.29
C LEU A 46 18.78 8.57 44.74
N ARG A 47 18.07 9.45 45.47
CA ARG A 47 16.64 9.29 45.81
C ARG A 47 15.74 9.54 44.59
N LEU A 48 16.02 8.89 43.46
CA LEU A 48 15.17 8.97 42.28
C LEU A 48 13.93 8.11 42.51
N SER A 49 12.76 8.70 42.32
CA SER A 49 11.53 7.93 42.20
C SER A 49 11.53 7.16 40.88
N MET A 50 10.79 6.04 40.83
CA MET A 50 10.67 5.24 39.60
C MET A 50 10.20 6.08 38.40
N ILE A 51 9.35 7.08 38.65
CA ILE A 51 8.84 8.02 37.63
C ILE A 51 9.98 8.90 37.09
N LEU A 52 10.84 9.44 37.96
CA LEU A 52 11.97 10.27 37.52
C LEU A 52 12.98 9.44 36.73
N SER A 53 13.24 8.20 37.15
CA SER A 53 14.07 7.24 36.39
C SER A 53 13.50 6.96 35.00
N PHE A 54 12.18 6.75 34.91
CA PHE A 54 11.50 6.57 33.63
C PHE A 54 11.62 7.81 32.73
N LEU A 55 11.40 9.01 33.29
CA LEU A 55 11.51 10.26 32.56
C LEU A 55 12.93 10.50 32.04
N ASP A 56 13.97 10.17 32.80
CA ASP A 56 15.36 10.33 32.35
C ASP A 56 15.73 9.35 31.22
N VAL A 57 15.23 8.12 31.27
CA VAL A 57 15.37 7.16 30.15
C VAL A 57 14.61 7.65 28.91
N LEU A 58 13.41 8.19 29.10
CA LEU A 58 12.58 8.75 28.03
C LEU A 58 13.22 10.00 27.39
N LYS A 59 13.86 10.87 28.19
CA LYS A 59 14.65 12.02 27.68
C LYS A 59 15.73 11.56 26.72
N GLY A 60 16.44 10.48 27.03
CA GLY A 60 17.44 9.89 26.13
C GLY A 60 16.85 9.49 24.77
N LEU A 61 15.67 8.85 24.77
CA LEU A 61 14.95 8.50 23.54
C LEU A 61 14.61 9.75 22.71
N LEU A 62 14.12 10.80 23.37
CA LEU A 62 13.74 12.09 22.78
C LEU A 62 14.92 13.03 22.46
N SER A 63 16.16 12.59 22.65
CA SER A 63 17.38 13.41 22.46
C SER A 63 17.53 14.58 23.43
N GLN A 64 16.84 14.55 24.56
CA GLN A 64 16.95 15.59 25.56
C GLN A 64 18.09 15.25 26.52
N SER A 65 18.79 16.29 27.01
CA SER A 65 19.81 16.11 28.02
C SER A 65 19.18 15.66 29.34
N VAL A 66 19.85 14.73 30.01
CA VAL A 66 19.48 14.34 31.37
C VAL A 66 19.92 15.45 32.31
N SER A 67 19.01 15.89 33.18
CA SER A 67 19.20 17.08 34.02
C SER A 67 20.14 16.84 35.20
N GLN A 68 20.34 15.59 35.60
CA GLN A 68 21.22 15.21 36.71
C GLN A 68 22.21 14.14 36.25
N GLU A 69 23.49 14.42 36.42
CA GLU A 69 24.53 13.43 36.17
C GLU A 69 24.57 12.40 37.30
N PRO A 70 24.48 11.09 37.00
CA PRO A 70 24.69 10.09 38.03
C PRO A 70 26.14 10.09 38.51
N LEU A 71 26.30 10.03 39.84
CA LEU A 71 27.60 9.98 40.52
C LEU A 71 28.30 8.61 40.36
N VAL A 72 27.56 7.56 40.03
CA VAL A 72 28.07 6.17 39.95
C VAL A 72 28.55 5.86 38.52
N TRP A 73 29.77 5.33 38.41
CA TRP A 73 30.37 4.97 37.10
C TRP A 73 29.54 3.94 36.30
N VAL A 74 28.90 2.99 36.98
CA VAL A 74 28.05 1.96 36.34
C VAL A 74 26.82 2.59 35.69
N SER A 75 26.15 3.54 36.34
CA SER A 75 24.99 4.22 35.75
C SER A 75 25.37 5.18 34.63
N ARG A 76 26.57 5.78 34.69
CA ARG A 76 27.14 6.53 33.55
C ARG A 76 27.38 5.63 32.34
N GLY A 77 27.95 4.44 32.53
CA GLY A 77 28.14 3.46 31.46
C GLY A 77 26.80 2.98 30.86
N LEU A 78 25.82 2.68 31.72
CA LEU A 78 24.48 2.28 31.30
C LEU A 78 23.77 3.38 30.50
N LEU A 79 23.84 4.64 30.94
CA LEU A 79 23.30 5.78 30.19
C LEU A 79 24.05 6.00 28.87
N GLY A 80 25.38 5.87 28.85
CA GLY A 80 26.17 5.98 27.62
C GLY A 80 25.77 4.93 26.57
N LEU A 81 25.59 3.67 27.00
CA LEU A 81 25.10 2.61 26.13
C LEU A 81 23.66 2.85 25.68
N TRP A 82 22.80 3.35 26.57
CA TRP A 82 21.42 3.73 26.23
C TRP A 82 21.37 4.87 25.20
N LEU A 83 22.25 5.87 25.33
CA LEU A 83 22.35 6.97 24.36
C LEU A 83 22.81 6.47 22.99
N LEU A 84 23.75 5.52 22.94
CA LEU A 84 24.16 4.90 21.67
C LEU A 84 23.02 4.09 21.05
N ALA A 85 22.32 3.28 21.85
CA ALA A 85 21.18 2.49 21.38
C ALA A 85 20.04 3.37 20.85
N THR A 86 19.69 4.44 21.58
CA THR A 86 18.66 5.40 21.16
C THR A 86 19.07 6.21 19.94
N TRP A 87 20.35 6.52 19.77
CA TRP A 87 20.89 7.14 18.56
C TRP A 87 20.70 6.23 17.33
N VAL A 88 21.09 4.94 17.43
CA VAL A 88 20.89 3.96 16.36
C VAL A 88 19.41 3.82 16.01
N LEU A 89 18.55 3.64 17.02
CA LEU A 89 17.10 3.52 16.82
C LEU A 89 16.53 4.75 16.10
N ARG A 90 16.98 5.96 16.45
CA ARG A 90 16.53 7.19 15.80
C ARG A 90 16.96 7.27 14.35
N VAL A 91 18.23 7.00 14.07
CA VAL A 91 18.74 7.04 12.69
C VAL A 91 17.97 6.04 11.82
N SER A 92 17.80 4.80 12.29
CA SER A 92 17.00 3.79 11.59
C SER A 92 15.55 4.22 11.38
N TYR A 93 14.90 4.77 12.42
CA TYR A 93 13.53 5.28 12.31
C TYR A 93 13.41 6.40 11.27
N THR A 94 14.29 7.41 11.33
CA THR A 94 14.25 8.56 10.41
C THR A 94 14.55 8.16 8.97
N SER A 95 15.45 7.19 8.75
CA SER A 95 15.76 6.68 7.41
C SER A 95 14.58 5.93 6.80
N ASN A 96 13.95 5.03 7.57
CA ASN A 96 12.77 4.31 7.11
C ASN A 96 11.59 5.26 6.88
N LEU A 97 11.37 6.21 7.80
CA LEU A 97 10.32 7.22 7.64
C LEU A 97 10.52 8.04 6.36
N MET A 98 11.75 8.48 6.09
CA MET A 98 12.05 9.22 4.86
C MET A 98 11.75 8.38 3.62
N ALA A 99 12.10 7.09 3.60
CA ALA A 99 11.79 6.19 2.50
C ALA A 99 10.26 6.04 2.27
N PHE A 100 9.48 5.95 3.34
CA PHE A 100 8.01 5.89 3.27
C PHE A 100 7.36 7.22 2.86
N LEU A 101 8.01 8.35 3.14
CA LEU A 101 7.53 9.67 2.72
C LEU A 101 7.87 9.97 1.26
N THR A 102 8.98 9.44 0.74
CA THR A 102 9.38 9.63 -0.67
C THR A 102 8.67 8.67 -1.61
N VAL A 103 8.37 7.45 -1.17
CA VAL A 103 7.60 6.47 -1.93
C VAL A 103 6.31 6.15 -1.17
N PRO A 104 5.14 6.58 -1.68
CA PRO A 104 3.88 6.32 -0.99
C PRO A 104 3.67 4.80 -0.87
N ALA A 105 3.49 4.35 0.36
CA ALA A 105 3.05 2.98 0.62
C ALA A 105 1.61 2.83 0.13
N LEU A 106 1.44 2.06 -0.94
CA LEU A 106 0.14 1.64 -1.45
C LEU A 106 -0.37 0.47 -0.60
N GLN A 107 -1.69 0.32 -0.52
CA GLN A 107 -2.27 -0.90 0.07
C GLN A 107 -1.83 -2.11 -0.76
N ALA A 108 -1.74 -3.29 -0.12
CA ALA A 108 -1.42 -4.52 -0.84
C ALA A 108 -2.44 -4.73 -1.97
N PRO A 109 -1.99 -4.85 -3.23
CA PRO A 109 -2.90 -5.09 -4.34
C PRO A 109 -3.55 -6.47 -4.20
N LEU A 110 -4.75 -6.62 -4.78
CA LEU A 110 -5.36 -7.93 -4.96
C LEU A 110 -4.53 -8.68 -6.00
N ASP A 111 -3.96 -9.82 -5.62
CA ASP A 111 -3.05 -10.57 -6.48
C ASP A 111 -3.69 -11.86 -7.02
N THR A 112 -4.65 -12.43 -6.28
CA THR A 112 -5.28 -13.73 -6.60
C THR A 112 -6.77 -13.61 -6.91
N LEU A 113 -7.28 -14.57 -7.69
CA LEU A 113 -8.71 -14.71 -8.00
C LEU A 113 -9.53 -15.01 -6.75
N GLU A 114 -8.96 -15.74 -5.78
CA GLU A 114 -9.60 -16.02 -4.49
C GLU A 114 -9.84 -14.73 -3.71
N GLN A 115 -8.81 -13.88 -3.57
CA GLN A 115 -8.94 -12.58 -2.92
C GLN A 115 -9.97 -11.71 -3.63
N LEU A 116 -9.98 -11.71 -4.96
CA LEU A 116 -10.98 -10.96 -5.74
C LEU A 116 -12.40 -11.48 -5.54
N ALA A 117 -12.58 -12.80 -5.42
CA ALA A 117 -13.88 -13.41 -5.18
C ALA A 117 -14.42 -13.12 -3.76
N GLU A 118 -13.53 -13.02 -2.77
CA GLU A 118 -13.87 -12.69 -1.39
C GLU A 118 -14.15 -11.19 -1.19
N TYR A 119 -13.38 -10.32 -1.85
CA TYR A 119 -13.56 -8.87 -1.76
C TYR A 119 -14.87 -8.42 -2.44
N ASP A 120 -15.39 -7.25 -2.05
CA ASP A 120 -16.66 -6.70 -2.56
C ASP A 120 -16.51 -6.04 -3.95
N GLN A 121 -15.59 -6.54 -4.78
CA GLN A 121 -15.36 -6.01 -6.11
C GLN A 121 -16.10 -6.86 -7.15
N ARG A 122 -16.90 -6.21 -7.98
CA ARG A 122 -17.67 -6.87 -9.05
C ARG A 122 -16.83 -6.99 -10.32
N LEU A 123 -17.23 -7.83 -11.26
CA LEU A 123 -16.56 -7.94 -12.56
C LEU A 123 -17.36 -7.18 -13.61
N CYS A 124 -16.68 -6.54 -14.55
CA CYS A 124 -17.30 -5.88 -15.69
C CYS A 124 -16.74 -6.42 -17.00
N MET A 125 -17.63 -6.75 -17.94
CA MET A 125 -17.29 -7.20 -19.29
C MET A 125 -18.33 -6.65 -20.28
N LEU A 126 -17.92 -6.42 -21.53
CA LEU A 126 -18.83 -6.05 -22.61
C LEU A 126 -19.71 -7.23 -23.04
N ASP A 127 -21.00 -6.99 -23.26
CA ASP A 127 -21.96 -8.02 -23.69
C ASP A 127 -21.90 -8.29 -25.20
N TYR A 128 -20.84 -8.98 -25.64
CA TYR A 128 -20.67 -9.41 -27.04
C TYR A 128 -20.95 -10.90 -27.27
N GLY A 129 -21.64 -11.54 -26.33
CA GLY A 129 -21.92 -12.99 -26.41
C GLY A 129 -20.67 -13.85 -26.19
N ALA A 130 -19.75 -13.41 -25.34
CA ALA A 130 -18.61 -14.20 -24.92
C ALA A 130 -19.05 -15.48 -24.20
N PHE A 131 -18.24 -16.55 -24.25
CA PHE A 131 -18.53 -17.79 -23.51
C PHE A 131 -18.34 -17.64 -21.99
N VAL A 132 -17.64 -16.58 -21.56
CA VAL A 132 -17.17 -16.39 -20.19
C VAL A 132 -18.31 -16.33 -19.16
N PRO A 133 -19.41 -15.57 -19.36
CA PRO A 133 -20.52 -15.52 -18.40
C PRO A 133 -21.15 -16.89 -18.16
N GLU A 134 -21.39 -17.66 -19.22
CA GLU A 134 -21.96 -19.01 -19.14
C GLU A 134 -20.99 -19.99 -18.48
N ALA A 135 -19.71 -19.94 -18.84
CA ALA A 135 -18.67 -20.79 -18.26
C ALA A 135 -18.45 -20.51 -16.75
N LEU A 136 -18.53 -19.25 -16.33
CA LEU A 136 -18.44 -18.89 -14.91
C LEU A 136 -19.68 -19.35 -14.14
N ALA A 137 -20.88 -19.20 -14.72
CA ALA A 137 -22.13 -19.62 -14.08
C ALA A 137 -22.24 -21.15 -13.90
N THR A 138 -21.74 -21.92 -14.87
CA THR A 138 -21.75 -23.39 -14.87
C THR A 138 -20.55 -24.02 -14.16
N SER A 139 -19.60 -23.21 -13.68
CA SER A 139 -18.34 -23.69 -13.14
C SER A 139 -18.53 -24.53 -11.87
N THR A 140 -17.83 -25.66 -11.78
CA THR A 140 -17.75 -26.49 -10.56
C THR A 140 -16.85 -25.87 -9.49
N ASN A 141 -15.99 -24.91 -9.86
CA ASN A 141 -15.08 -24.26 -8.93
C ASN A 141 -15.84 -23.16 -8.15
N PRO A 142 -15.86 -23.21 -6.81
CA PRO A 142 -16.59 -22.24 -5.99
C PRO A 142 -16.09 -20.80 -6.18
N ILE A 143 -14.81 -20.58 -6.46
CA ILE A 143 -14.23 -19.25 -6.69
C ILE A 143 -14.80 -18.65 -7.99
N LEU A 144 -14.77 -19.43 -9.07
CA LEU A 144 -15.26 -18.99 -10.38
C LEU A 144 -16.78 -18.78 -10.38
N ALA A 145 -17.52 -19.66 -9.70
CA ALA A 145 -18.97 -19.49 -9.54
C ALA A 145 -19.33 -18.21 -8.78
N ARG A 146 -18.57 -17.86 -7.72
CA ARG A 146 -18.73 -16.59 -7.00
C ARG A 146 -18.40 -15.38 -7.87
N LEU A 147 -17.33 -15.46 -8.66
CA LEU A 147 -16.97 -14.41 -9.61
C LEU A 147 -18.04 -14.23 -10.70
N GLY A 148 -18.60 -15.33 -11.22
CA GLY A 148 -19.71 -15.32 -12.16
C GLY A 148 -20.98 -14.68 -11.59
N ALA A 149 -21.29 -14.93 -10.32
CA ALA A 149 -22.42 -14.29 -9.64
C ALA A 149 -22.24 -12.77 -9.45
N LYS A 150 -21.00 -12.28 -9.48
CA LYS A 150 -20.63 -10.85 -9.37
C LYS A 150 -20.32 -10.22 -10.73
N LEU A 151 -20.63 -10.88 -11.84
CA LEU A 151 -20.34 -10.39 -13.18
C LEU A 151 -21.47 -9.49 -13.70
N ASP A 152 -21.13 -8.27 -14.06
CA ASP A 152 -21.99 -7.31 -14.72
C ASP A 152 -21.61 -7.15 -16.18
N LEU A 153 -22.63 -7.19 -17.02
CA LEU A 153 -22.50 -7.04 -18.47
C LEU A 153 -22.86 -5.61 -18.87
N VAL A 154 -21.94 -4.96 -19.58
CA VAL A 154 -22.16 -3.62 -20.13
C VAL A 154 -22.63 -3.75 -21.58
N PRO A 155 -23.71 -3.05 -21.98
CA PRO A 155 -24.27 -3.17 -23.31
C PRO A 155 -23.33 -2.62 -24.38
N ILE A 156 -23.40 -3.20 -25.58
CA ILE A 156 -22.72 -2.68 -26.77
C ILE A 156 -23.39 -1.39 -27.22
N ILE A 157 -22.60 -0.35 -27.38
CA ILE A 157 -23.03 0.96 -27.87
C ILE A 157 -22.18 1.30 -29.10
N ALA A 158 -22.65 0.91 -30.29
CA ALA A 158 -21.93 1.05 -31.55
C ALA A 158 -21.59 2.50 -31.95
N THR A 159 -22.18 3.50 -31.30
CA THR A 159 -21.88 4.93 -31.53
C THR A 159 -20.63 5.41 -30.81
N LEU A 160 -20.12 4.65 -29.82
CA LEU A 160 -18.93 5.01 -29.04
C LEU A 160 -17.65 4.46 -29.68
N PRO A 161 -16.50 5.14 -29.49
CA PRO A 161 -15.20 4.71 -30.04
C PRO A 161 -14.79 3.28 -29.67
N HIS A 162 -15.11 2.83 -28.45
CA HIS A 162 -14.81 1.48 -27.97
C HIS A 162 -16.08 0.66 -27.70
N GLU A 163 -17.13 0.92 -28.48
CA GLU A 163 -18.36 0.12 -28.50
C GLU A 163 -19.06 -0.03 -27.14
N GLY A 164 -18.83 0.88 -26.18
CA GLY A 164 -19.42 0.85 -24.84
C GLY A 164 -18.49 0.36 -23.73
N MET A 165 -17.26 -0.08 -24.04
CA MET A 165 -16.28 -0.49 -23.02
C MET A 165 -15.83 0.65 -22.10
N GLU A 166 -16.03 1.90 -22.52
CA GLU A 166 -15.83 3.08 -21.68
C GLU A 166 -16.65 2.98 -20.38
N GLY A 167 -17.85 2.38 -20.43
CA GLY A 167 -18.67 2.14 -19.25
C GLY A 167 -17.98 1.24 -18.21
N CYS A 168 -17.28 0.18 -18.64
CA CYS A 168 -16.48 -0.62 -17.72
C CYS A 168 -15.30 0.16 -17.16
N VAL A 169 -14.67 1.04 -17.95
CA VAL A 169 -13.56 1.89 -17.48
C VAL A 169 -14.04 2.85 -16.39
N GLU A 170 -15.20 3.48 -16.57
CA GLU A 170 -15.81 4.35 -15.55
C GLU A 170 -16.08 3.60 -14.23
N LEU A 171 -16.62 2.38 -14.32
CA LEU A 171 -16.89 1.53 -13.16
C LEU A 171 -15.60 1.11 -12.42
N VAL A 172 -14.53 0.82 -13.16
CA VAL A 172 -13.21 0.55 -12.56
C VAL A 172 -12.64 1.81 -11.91
N MET A 173 -12.75 2.97 -12.56
CA MET A 173 -12.31 4.25 -12.00
C MET A 173 -13.09 4.65 -10.75
N ALA A 174 -14.35 4.24 -10.63
CA ALA A 174 -15.13 4.36 -9.40
C ALA A 174 -14.64 3.43 -8.27
N GLY A 175 -13.78 2.45 -8.57
CA GLY A 175 -13.25 1.48 -7.61
C GLY A 175 -14.22 0.35 -7.26
N THR A 176 -15.28 0.18 -8.04
CA THR A 176 -16.37 -0.78 -7.74
C THR A 176 -16.22 -2.09 -8.52
N HIS A 177 -15.60 -2.04 -9.70
CA HIS A 177 -15.49 -3.19 -10.59
C HIS A 177 -14.03 -3.49 -10.97
N ALA A 178 -13.77 -4.70 -11.43
CA ALA A 178 -12.57 -5.11 -12.14
C ALA A 178 -12.93 -5.38 -13.61
N HIS A 179 -12.15 -4.83 -14.54
CA HIS A 179 -12.39 -4.99 -15.98
C HIS A 179 -11.84 -6.34 -16.43
N LEU A 180 -12.74 -7.23 -16.85
CA LEU A 180 -12.42 -8.54 -17.42
C LEU A 180 -12.42 -8.48 -18.94
N GLU A 181 -11.23 -8.46 -19.53
CA GLU A 181 -11.02 -8.62 -20.98
C GLU A 181 -9.53 -8.95 -21.25
N VAL A 182 -9.16 -9.21 -22.52
CA VAL A 182 -7.81 -9.56 -22.97
C VAL A 182 -6.82 -8.46 -22.60
N TYR A 183 -5.74 -8.86 -21.92
CA TYR A 183 -4.77 -7.95 -21.32
C TYR A 183 -4.22 -6.89 -22.28
N SER A 184 -3.82 -7.29 -23.50
CA SER A 184 -3.26 -6.35 -24.48
C SER A 184 -4.27 -5.28 -24.90
N TYR A 185 -5.52 -5.68 -25.11
CA TYR A 185 -6.60 -4.78 -25.51
C TYR A 185 -6.99 -3.83 -24.37
N VAL A 186 -7.16 -4.35 -23.17
CA VAL A 186 -7.51 -3.49 -22.02
C VAL A 186 -6.36 -2.52 -21.74
N ARG A 187 -5.10 -2.95 -21.87
CA ARG A 187 -3.96 -2.06 -21.69
C ARG A 187 -3.92 -0.92 -22.71
N SER A 188 -4.24 -1.17 -23.98
CA SER A 188 -4.35 -0.11 -24.99
C SER A 188 -5.57 0.80 -24.71
N LEU A 189 -6.71 0.23 -24.35
CA LEU A 189 -7.92 1.00 -24.01
C LEU A 189 -7.66 2.03 -22.89
N TYR A 190 -7.03 1.61 -21.80
CA TYR A 190 -6.70 2.52 -20.69
C TYR A 190 -5.59 3.51 -21.05
N HIS A 191 -4.73 3.18 -22.02
CA HIS A 191 -3.77 4.13 -22.56
C HIS A 191 -4.46 5.22 -23.38
N ASP A 192 -5.35 4.84 -24.30
CA ASP A 192 -6.07 5.76 -25.19
C ASP A 192 -6.99 6.69 -24.40
N LEU A 193 -7.60 6.20 -23.32
CA LEU A 193 -8.42 6.98 -22.40
C LEU A 193 -7.58 7.77 -21.35
N GLY A 194 -6.25 7.69 -21.38
CA GLY A 194 -5.37 8.47 -20.50
C GLY A 194 -5.32 8.01 -19.03
N HIS A 195 -5.76 6.78 -18.75
CA HIS A 195 -5.89 6.19 -17.42
C HIS A 195 -4.80 5.15 -17.06
N SER A 196 -3.82 4.92 -17.94
CA SER A 196 -2.74 3.92 -17.78
C SER A 196 -1.96 3.98 -16.45
N GLY A 197 -1.89 5.15 -15.79
CA GLY A 197 -1.17 5.36 -14.51
C GLY A 197 -2.02 5.28 -13.25
N GLN A 198 -3.25 4.79 -13.34
CA GLN A 198 -4.17 4.67 -12.21
C GLN A 198 -4.72 3.25 -12.07
N VAL A 199 -4.14 2.29 -12.80
CA VAL A 199 -4.61 0.92 -12.89
C VAL A 199 -3.47 -0.07 -12.90
N TYR A 200 -3.73 -1.25 -12.37
CA TYR A 200 -2.81 -2.38 -12.40
C TYR A 200 -3.51 -3.64 -12.91
N PRO A 201 -2.79 -4.52 -13.62
CA PRO A 201 -3.31 -5.83 -13.98
C PRO A 201 -3.24 -6.78 -12.79
N LEU A 202 -4.29 -7.59 -12.63
CA LEU A 202 -4.25 -8.75 -11.73
C LEU A 202 -3.19 -9.74 -12.22
N LYS A 203 -2.34 -10.24 -11.31
CA LYS A 203 -1.25 -11.18 -11.66
C LYS A 203 -1.78 -12.53 -12.12
N GLU A 204 -2.83 -13.03 -11.47
CA GLU A 204 -3.45 -14.30 -11.82
C GLU A 204 -4.39 -14.15 -13.03
N GLN A 205 -4.23 -15.04 -14.01
CA GLN A 205 -5.04 -15.06 -15.22
C GLN A 205 -6.25 -15.98 -15.03
N LEU A 206 -7.44 -15.51 -15.40
CA LEU A 206 -8.69 -16.28 -15.30
C LEU A 206 -8.66 -17.55 -16.15
N TYR A 207 -8.24 -17.42 -17.41
CA TYR A 207 -8.03 -18.53 -18.33
C TYR A 207 -7.06 -18.12 -19.43
N PRO A 208 -6.25 -19.05 -19.96
CA PRO A 208 -5.45 -18.80 -21.15
C PRO A 208 -6.37 -18.66 -22.38
N GLY A 209 -6.33 -17.50 -23.03
CA GLY A 209 -7.06 -17.25 -24.27
C GLY A 209 -6.10 -17.17 -25.45
N ASN A 210 -6.26 -18.05 -26.43
CA ASN A 210 -5.51 -17.98 -27.68
C ASN A 210 -6.37 -17.29 -28.75
N GLN A 211 -5.77 -16.33 -29.45
CA GLN A 211 -6.41 -15.70 -30.61
C GLN A 211 -6.20 -16.56 -31.86
N ALA A 212 -7.27 -16.77 -32.63
CA ALA A 212 -7.24 -17.60 -33.82
C ALA A 212 -8.04 -16.96 -34.96
N PHE A 213 -7.60 -17.21 -36.19
CA PHE A 213 -8.36 -16.84 -37.38
C PHE A 213 -9.41 -17.90 -37.68
N TYR A 214 -10.66 -17.46 -37.84
CA TYR A 214 -11.77 -18.31 -38.22
C TYR A 214 -11.88 -18.38 -39.74
N PHE A 215 -12.01 -19.59 -40.28
CA PHE A 215 -12.24 -19.84 -41.70
C PHE A 215 -13.55 -20.60 -41.89
N THR A 216 -14.22 -20.41 -43.02
CA THR A 216 -15.38 -21.22 -43.38
C THR A 216 -14.97 -22.68 -43.59
N LYS A 217 -15.87 -23.60 -43.25
CA LYS A 217 -15.61 -25.05 -43.40
C LYS A 217 -15.19 -25.37 -44.83
N HIS A 218 -14.20 -26.25 -44.97
CA HIS A 218 -13.63 -26.69 -46.26
C HIS A 218 -12.95 -25.60 -47.10
N THR A 219 -12.52 -24.50 -46.48
CA THR A 219 -11.69 -23.49 -47.17
C THR A 219 -10.35 -24.09 -47.62
N PRO A 220 -9.99 -24.02 -48.92
CA PRO A 220 -8.72 -24.58 -49.42
C PRO A 220 -7.47 -23.80 -48.97
N TRP A 221 -7.65 -22.59 -48.43
CA TRP A 221 -6.57 -21.68 -48.07
C TRP A 221 -6.02 -21.89 -46.66
N LYS A 222 -6.72 -22.62 -45.78
CA LYS A 222 -6.34 -22.76 -44.36
C LYS A 222 -4.88 -23.20 -44.20
N TYR A 223 -4.47 -24.25 -44.91
CA TYR A 223 -3.11 -24.79 -44.84
C TYR A 223 -2.03 -23.74 -45.20
N LYS A 224 -2.29 -22.89 -46.20
CA LYS A 224 -1.34 -21.84 -46.60
C LYS A 224 -1.23 -20.76 -45.53
N PHE A 225 -2.35 -20.37 -44.93
CA PHE A 225 -2.37 -19.44 -43.81
C PHE A 225 -1.66 -20.00 -42.58
N ASP A 226 -1.92 -21.26 -42.22
CA ASP A 226 -1.29 -21.92 -41.08
C ASP A 226 0.25 -21.91 -41.21
N ILE A 227 0.78 -22.26 -42.40
CA ILE A 227 2.24 -22.20 -42.65
C ILE A 227 2.77 -20.77 -42.59
N GLY A 228 2.06 -19.80 -43.18
CA GLY A 228 2.44 -18.40 -43.15
C GLY A 228 2.52 -17.86 -41.71
N MET A 229 1.49 -18.14 -40.91
CA MET A 229 1.43 -17.77 -39.51
C MET A 229 2.54 -18.41 -38.69
N LEU A 230 2.81 -19.71 -38.88
CA LEU A 230 3.92 -20.39 -38.22
C LEU A 230 5.26 -19.69 -38.53
N ARG A 231 5.53 -19.35 -39.78
CA ARG A 231 6.75 -18.62 -40.16
C ARG A 231 6.84 -17.24 -39.51
N LEU A 232 5.72 -16.53 -39.36
CA LEU A 232 5.68 -15.23 -38.68
C LEU A 232 5.94 -15.36 -37.17
N VAL A 233 5.45 -16.43 -36.54
CA VAL A 233 5.73 -16.73 -35.13
C VAL A 233 7.19 -17.14 -34.96
N ASP A 234 7.67 -18.09 -35.77
CA ASP A 234 9.03 -18.66 -35.68
C ASP A 234 10.12 -17.62 -35.97
N SER A 235 9.84 -16.65 -36.85
CA SER A 235 10.74 -15.52 -37.11
C SER A 235 10.72 -14.45 -36.02
N GLY A 236 9.80 -14.55 -35.05
CA GLY A 236 9.64 -13.58 -33.97
C GLY A 236 8.97 -12.27 -34.37
N LEU A 237 8.49 -12.13 -35.61
CA LEU A 237 7.86 -10.90 -36.10
C LEU A 237 6.61 -10.53 -35.29
N ILE A 238 5.78 -11.53 -34.95
CA ILE A 238 4.58 -11.30 -34.12
C ILE A 238 4.95 -10.79 -32.73
N TRP A 239 5.99 -11.36 -32.12
CA TRP A 239 6.46 -10.93 -30.81
C TRP A 239 7.06 -9.53 -30.84
N HIS A 240 7.77 -9.18 -31.90
CA HIS A 240 8.31 -7.84 -32.11
C HIS A 240 7.17 -6.80 -32.18
N TRP A 241 6.18 -6.99 -33.07
CA TRP A 241 5.05 -6.07 -33.19
C TRP A 241 4.23 -5.98 -31.90
N TYR A 242 4.00 -7.11 -31.24
CA TYR A 242 3.34 -7.12 -29.93
C TYR A 242 4.12 -6.27 -28.91
N SER A 243 5.45 -6.43 -28.86
CA SER A 243 6.29 -5.68 -27.93
C SER A 243 6.30 -4.18 -28.22
N ASP A 244 6.29 -3.79 -29.50
CA ASP A 244 6.27 -2.38 -29.91
C ASP A 244 4.97 -1.69 -29.48
N ILE A 245 3.82 -2.33 -29.75
CA ILE A 245 2.50 -1.82 -29.34
C ILE A 245 2.40 -1.71 -27.81
N MET A 246 2.90 -2.70 -27.08
CA MET A 246 2.86 -2.69 -25.61
C MET A 246 3.83 -1.67 -25.00
N GLN A 247 4.96 -1.38 -25.66
CA GLN A 247 5.91 -0.35 -25.22
C GLN A 247 5.34 1.05 -25.43
N GLU A 248 4.74 1.32 -26.59
CA GLU A 248 4.09 2.60 -26.89
C GLU A 248 3.03 2.94 -25.83
N ALA A 249 2.18 1.97 -25.47
CA ALA A 249 1.20 2.11 -24.40
C ALA A 249 1.81 2.36 -23.00
N SER A 250 3.10 2.09 -22.81
CA SER A 250 3.82 2.28 -21.54
C SER A 250 4.59 3.60 -21.45
N HIS A 251 4.99 4.22 -22.57
CA HIS A 251 5.86 5.39 -22.57
C HIS A 251 5.16 6.67 -22.06
N SER A 252 3.86 6.80 -22.30
CA SER A 252 3.02 7.92 -21.81
C SER A 252 3.03 8.09 -20.28
N ASN A 253 3.35 7.02 -19.52
CA ASN A 253 3.26 7.01 -18.07
C ASN A 253 4.55 7.43 -17.33
N LYS A 254 5.71 7.40 -18.00
CA LYS A 254 7.02 7.65 -17.36
C LYS A 254 7.25 9.12 -17.00
N ASP A 255 6.59 10.06 -17.70
CA ASP A 255 6.75 11.51 -17.48
C ASP A 255 6.07 12.02 -16.20
N LYS A 256 5.28 11.20 -15.50
CA LYS A 256 4.64 11.55 -14.23
C LYS A 256 5.42 11.11 -12.99
N SER A 257 6.63 10.59 -13.14
CA SER A 257 7.54 10.28 -12.04
C SER A 257 8.18 11.54 -11.41
N ARG A 258 7.41 12.60 -11.21
CA ARG A 258 7.84 13.72 -10.36
C ARG A 258 7.86 13.19 -8.93
N LEU A 259 9.04 13.22 -8.31
CA LEU A 259 9.20 12.93 -6.90
C LEU A 259 8.11 13.67 -6.11
N PRO A 260 7.31 12.97 -5.29
CA PRO A 260 6.22 13.61 -4.58
C PRO A 260 6.80 14.73 -3.70
N VAL A 261 6.35 15.96 -3.94
CA VAL A 261 6.75 17.10 -3.13
C VAL A 261 6.15 16.91 -1.74
N LEU A 262 6.99 16.98 -0.71
CA LEU A 262 6.56 16.84 0.67
C LEU A 262 5.53 17.94 0.99
N SER A 263 4.28 17.53 1.16
CA SER A 263 3.16 18.40 1.52
C SER A 263 2.78 18.29 3.01
N LEU A 264 1.99 19.24 3.51
CA LEU A 264 1.54 19.27 4.91
C LEU A 264 0.72 18.03 5.29
N SER A 265 0.06 17.38 4.33
CA SER A 265 -0.73 16.17 4.58
C SER A 265 0.12 15.02 5.13
N HIS A 266 1.38 14.91 4.72
CA HIS A 266 2.31 13.89 5.21
C HIS A 266 2.71 14.10 6.68
N LEU A 267 2.59 15.33 7.20
CA LEU A 267 2.93 15.69 8.57
C LEU A 267 1.70 15.66 9.52
N GLN A 268 0.52 15.32 9.01
CA GLN A 268 -0.73 15.33 9.77
C GLN A 268 -0.64 14.48 11.05
N GLY A 269 -0.02 13.31 10.99
CA GLY A 269 0.16 12.44 12.16
C GLY A 269 0.93 13.13 13.29
N SER A 270 1.96 13.92 12.95
CA SER A 270 2.83 14.57 13.93
C SER A 270 2.08 15.69 14.64
N PHE A 271 1.28 16.47 13.89
CA PHE A 271 0.43 17.50 14.46
C PHE A 271 -0.69 16.93 15.32
N LEU A 272 -1.31 15.81 14.91
CA LEU A 272 -2.32 15.12 15.72
C LEU A 272 -1.74 14.61 17.04
N LEU A 273 -0.55 14.00 17.01
CA LEU A 273 0.12 13.51 18.21
C LEU A 273 0.45 14.65 19.17
N LEU A 274 0.90 15.80 18.66
CA LEU A 274 1.15 17.00 19.45
C LEU A 274 -0.15 17.56 20.07
N ALA A 275 -1.23 17.63 19.29
CA ALA A 275 -2.53 18.12 19.78
C ALA A 275 -3.10 17.22 20.88
N VAL A 276 -3.05 15.91 20.70
CA VAL A 276 -3.51 14.93 21.70
C VAL A 276 -2.64 14.99 22.95
N GLY A 277 -1.31 15.01 22.81
CA GLY A 277 -0.38 15.09 23.93
C GLY A 277 -0.53 16.38 24.73
N GLY A 278 -0.63 17.53 24.05
CA GLY A 278 -0.87 18.83 24.68
C GLY A 278 -2.24 18.91 25.36
N GLY A 279 -3.27 18.32 24.75
CA GLY A 279 -4.61 18.21 25.32
C GLY A 279 -4.59 17.40 26.62
N LEU A 280 -3.97 16.21 26.63
CA LEU A 280 -3.82 15.38 27.82
C LEU A 280 -3.03 16.07 28.93
N ALA A 281 -1.94 16.77 28.59
CA ALA A 281 -1.16 17.54 29.56
C ALA A 281 -1.98 18.68 30.18
N SER A 282 -2.78 19.38 29.37
CA SER A 282 -3.66 20.45 29.84
C SER A 282 -4.76 19.92 30.76
N ILE A 283 -5.36 18.77 30.42
CA ILE A 283 -6.35 18.08 31.26
C ILE A 283 -5.72 17.65 32.58
N ALA A 284 -4.52 17.06 32.56
CA ALA A 284 -3.82 16.65 33.76
C ALA A 284 -3.54 17.85 34.70
N LEU A 285 -3.13 18.99 34.13
CA LEU A 285 -2.92 20.24 34.89
C LEU A 285 -4.24 20.75 35.48
N LEU A 286 -5.34 20.74 34.72
CA LEU A 286 -6.65 21.14 35.23
C LEU A 286 -7.12 20.21 36.36
N VAL A 287 -6.95 18.91 36.20
CA VAL A 287 -7.29 17.91 37.24
C VAL A 287 -6.45 18.14 38.49
N GLU A 288 -5.14 18.36 38.36
CA GLU A 288 -4.25 18.69 39.47
C GLU A 288 -4.73 19.96 40.20
N ARG A 289 -5.10 21.00 39.45
CA ARG A 289 -5.62 22.26 40.01
C ARG A 289 -6.96 22.10 40.72
N LEU A 290 -7.83 21.22 40.23
CA LEU A 290 -9.13 20.92 40.86
C LEU A 290 -8.98 20.06 42.12
N LEU A 291 -8.03 19.13 42.14
CA LEU A 291 -7.76 18.25 43.29
C LEU A 291 -6.92 18.95 44.38
N HIS A 292 -6.05 19.90 44.00
CA HIS A 292 -5.23 20.70 44.91
C HIS A 292 -5.51 22.21 44.76
N PRO A 293 -6.71 22.68 45.15
CA PRO A 293 -7.06 24.10 45.02
C PRO A 293 -6.28 25.03 45.98
N ASN A 294 -5.62 24.49 47.03
CA ASN A 294 -5.08 25.28 48.15
C ASN A 294 -3.54 25.31 48.27
N THR A 295 -2.76 24.88 47.29
CA THR A 295 -1.27 25.02 47.32
C THR A 295 -0.79 26.34 46.71
N THR A 296 -1.55 27.42 46.89
CA THR A 296 -1.02 28.78 46.85
C THR A 296 -0.94 29.30 48.27
N SER A 297 0.20 29.10 48.92
CA SER A 297 0.63 29.91 50.05
C SER A 297 2.15 30.10 49.95
N PRO A 298 2.66 31.27 50.35
CA PRO A 298 3.74 32.03 49.72
C PRO A 298 5.11 31.36 49.70
#